data_AF-A0A0F2PAK4-F1
#
_entry.id   AF-A0A0F2PAK4-F1
#
_cell.length_a   1.000
_cell.length_b   1.000
_cell.length_c   1.000
_cell.angle_alpha   90.00
_cell.angle_beta   90.00
_cell.angle_gamma   90.00
#
_symmetry.space_group_name_H-M   'P 1'
#
loop_
_entity.id
_entity.type
_entity.pdbx_description
1 polymer ?
#
loop_
_entity_poly.entity_id
_entity_poly.type
_entity_poly.pdbx_seq_one_letter_code
_entity_poly.pdbx_strand_id
1 'polypeptide(L)'
;MSDPLSEVISLLRPSAPSSKLAHASGPFRVRRDDVTEVFYCMMLSGRACLELDGKAPMELAAGDFVLIPAVAAFTLSSLDPPPPPGLNSRPVLCEDGIVRIGPPAEPAEVQQLIGHCSFASPDAELLVSLLPDMVVVRGEDRLTALAALVRDEA
;
A
#
# COMPACT_ATOMS: atom_id res chain seq x y z
N MET A 1 -27.32 -6.57 7.31
CA MET A 1 -26.68 -7.40 6.27
C MET A 1 -25.27 -6.88 6.12
N SER A 2 -24.26 -7.73 6.33
CA SER A 2 -22.89 -7.40 5.92
C SER A 2 -22.87 -7.18 4.41
N ASP A 3 -22.02 -6.26 3.95
CA ASP A 3 -21.76 -6.15 2.52
C ASP A 3 -21.03 -7.43 2.04
N PRO A 4 -21.26 -7.88 0.79
CA PRO A 4 -20.69 -9.12 0.27
C PRO A 4 -19.15 -9.15 0.31
N LEU A 5 -18.50 -8.00 0.17
CA LEU A 5 -17.04 -7.90 0.21
C LEU A 5 -16.51 -8.19 1.61
N SER A 6 -17.14 -7.64 2.65
CA SER A 6 -16.83 -7.95 4.04
C SER A 6 -17.01 -9.43 4.37
N GLU A 7 -18.01 -10.11 3.78
CA GLU A 7 -18.18 -11.56 3.96
C GLU A 7 -17.02 -12.35 3.33
N VAL A 8 -16.63 -12.02 2.09
CA VAL A 8 -15.47 -12.66 1.43
C VAL A 8 -14.19 -12.43 2.24
N ILE A 9 -13.94 -11.20 2.69
CA ILE A 9 -12.78 -10.85 3.54
C ILE A 9 -12.82 -11.63 4.86
N SER A 10 -13.98 -11.78 5.48
CA SER A 10 -14.12 -12.55 6.72
C SER A 10 -13.82 -14.04 6.50
N LEU A 11 -14.25 -14.61 5.36
CA LEU A 11 -13.97 -16.01 5.00
C LEU A 11 -12.49 -16.24 4.70
N LEU A 12 -11.81 -15.24 4.12
CA LEU A 12 -10.37 -15.29 3.82
C LEU A 12 -9.52 -15.46 5.09
N ARG A 13 -10.00 -14.95 6.24
CA ARG A 13 -9.25 -14.90 7.50
C ARG A 13 -7.85 -14.29 7.29
N PRO A 14 -7.77 -13.03 6.81
CA PRO A 14 -6.51 -12.38 6.51
C PRO A 14 -5.69 -12.18 7.78
N SER A 15 -4.37 -12.33 7.64
CA SER A 15 -3.40 -11.86 8.61
C SER A 15 -2.29 -11.08 7.91
N ALA A 16 -1.68 -10.14 8.61
CA ALA A 16 -0.56 -9.34 8.12
C ALA A 16 0.67 -9.69 8.96
N PRO A 17 1.31 -10.85 8.72
CA PRO A 17 2.34 -11.38 9.61
C PRO A 17 3.63 -10.57 9.59
N SER A 18 3.84 -9.79 8.53
CA SER A 18 4.95 -8.85 8.43
C SER A 18 4.49 -7.59 7.72
N SER A 19 5.01 -6.47 8.20
CA SER A 19 4.86 -5.15 7.61
C SER A 19 6.21 -4.46 7.59
N LYS A 20 6.35 -3.45 6.74
CA LYS A 20 7.53 -2.58 6.68
C LYS A 20 7.06 -1.15 6.62
N LEU A 21 7.77 -0.27 7.32
CA LEU A 21 7.65 1.16 7.10
C LEU A 21 8.39 1.52 5.83
N ALA A 22 7.72 2.31 4.99
CA ALA A 22 8.28 2.86 3.78
C ALA A 22 8.21 4.39 3.81
N HIS A 23 9.36 5.02 3.61
CA HIS A 23 9.52 6.46 3.56
C HIS A 23 9.88 6.87 2.15
N ALA A 24 9.14 7.82 1.59
CA ALA A 24 9.47 8.41 0.30
C ALA A 24 9.68 9.92 0.44
N SER A 25 10.68 10.43 -0.27
CA SER A 25 11.07 11.85 -0.29
C SER A 25 11.25 12.32 -1.73
N GLY A 26 10.95 13.59 -1.99
CA GLY A 26 11.07 14.22 -3.30
C GLY A 26 10.28 13.54 -4.42
N PRO A 27 10.57 13.84 -5.69
CA PRO A 27 9.96 13.14 -6.82
C PRO A 27 10.35 11.66 -6.83
N PHE A 28 9.35 10.77 -6.83
CA PHE A 28 9.57 9.33 -6.89
C PHE A 28 8.53 8.62 -7.77
N ARG A 29 8.93 7.45 -8.28
CA ARG A 29 8.02 6.52 -8.96
C ARG A 29 8.48 5.10 -8.70
N VAL A 30 7.63 4.26 -8.15
CA VAL A 30 7.92 2.83 -7.94
C VAL A 30 6.91 2.03 -8.73
N ARG A 31 7.38 1.25 -9.71
CA ARG A 31 6.57 0.24 -10.39
C ARG A 31 6.76 -1.11 -9.68
N ARG A 32 5.65 -1.78 -9.40
CA ARG A 32 5.63 -3.16 -8.90
C ARG A 32 4.95 -4.03 -9.94
N ASP A 33 5.69 -4.99 -10.49
CA ASP A 33 5.24 -6.00 -11.44
C ASP A 33 5.51 -7.44 -10.94
N ASP A 34 6.15 -7.56 -9.78
CA ASP A 34 6.62 -8.79 -9.15
C ASP A 34 5.74 -9.25 -7.97
N VAL A 35 4.59 -8.61 -7.75
CA VAL A 35 3.72 -8.86 -6.61
C VAL A 35 2.86 -10.10 -6.85
N THR A 36 3.27 -11.21 -6.24
CA THR A 36 2.58 -12.51 -6.33
C THR A 36 1.59 -12.75 -5.18
N GLU A 37 1.72 -11.99 -4.09
CA GLU A 37 0.87 -12.08 -2.91
C GLU A 37 -0.01 -10.83 -2.77
N VAL A 38 -1.14 -10.94 -2.07
CA VAL A 38 -2.04 -9.80 -1.85
C VAL A 38 -1.28 -8.72 -1.08
N PHE A 39 -1.11 -7.56 -1.72
CA PHE A 39 -0.36 -6.44 -1.18
C PHE A 39 -1.32 -5.48 -0.48
N TYR A 40 -0.88 -4.90 0.63
CA TYR A 40 -1.59 -3.78 1.24
C TYR A 40 -0.65 -2.60 1.49
N CYS A 41 -1.24 -1.41 1.49
CA CYS A 41 -0.59 -0.17 1.83
C CYS A 41 -1.53 0.69 2.66
N MET A 42 -1.03 1.21 3.78
CA MET A 42 -1.68 2.24 4.57
C MET A 42 -0.85 3.52 4.48
N MET A 43 -1.48 4.62 4.11
CA MET A 43 -0.86 5.94 4.15
C MET A 43 -0.84 6.47 5.59
N LEU A 44 0.35 6.62 6.17
CA LEU A 44 0.50 7.18 7.53
C LEU A 44 0.61 8.70 7.50
N SER A 45 1.26 9.24 6.47
CA SER A 45 1.37 10.68 6.20
C SER A 45 1.63 10.96 4.72
N GLY A 46 1.41 12.20 4.32
CA GLY A 46 1.64 12.65 2.95
C GLY A 46 0.55 12.21 1.98
N ARG A 47 0.84 12.37 0.69
CA ARG A 47 -0.04 12.00 -0.42
C ARG A 47 0.76 11.37 -1.55
N ALA A 48 0.16 10.42 -2.26
CA ALA A 48 0.79 9.75 -3.40
C ALA A 48 -0.25 9.43 -4.48
N CYS A 49 0.19 9.28 -5.72
CA CYS A 49 -0.63 8.78 -6.81
C CYS A 49 -0.43 7.27 -6.94
N LEU A 50 -1.51 6.51 -6.89
CA LEU A 50 -1.57 5.08 -7.19
C LEU A 50 -2.23 4.86 -8.55
N GLU A 51 -1.54 4.14 -9.42
CA GLU A 51 -2.02 3.77 -10.74
C GLU A 51 -2.03 2.24 -10.86
N LEU A 52 -3.18 1.68 -11.23
CA LEU A 52 -3.32 0.29 -11.63
C LEU A 52 -3.53 0.25 -13.14
N ASP A 53 -2.94 -0.73 -13.81
CA ASP A 53 -3.08 -0.89 -15.26
C ASP A 53 -4.56 -0.97 -15.68
N GLY A 54 -4.94 -0.15 -16.65
CA GLY A 54 -6.31 -0.09 -17.16
C GLY A 54 -7.31 0.65 -16.25
N LYS A 55 -6.88 1.24 -15.13
CA LYS A 55 -7.73 2.05 -14.25
C LYS A 55 -7.30 3.51 -14.23
N ALA A 56 -8.23 4.39 -13.85
CA ALA A 56 -7.91 5.79 -13.64
C ALA A 56 -6.92 5.94 -12.46
N PRO A 57 -5.91 6.82 -12.56
CA PRO A 57 -5.06 7.17 -11.45
C PRO A 57 -5.86 7.63 -10.24
N MET A 58 -5.39 7.25 -9.06
CA MET A 58 -6.05 7.53 -7.80
C MET A 58 -5.07 8.22 -6.86
N GLU A 59 -5.51 9.32 -6.28
CA GLU A 59 -4.80 9.92 -5.17
C GLU A 59 -5.06 9.15 -3.87
N LEU A 60 -3.99 8.94 -3.10
CA LEU A 60 -4.00 8.44 -1.73
C LEU A 60 -3.55 9.54 -0.79
N ALA A 61 -4.21 9.65 0.35
CA ALA A 61 -3.88 10.58 1.43
C ALA A 61 -3.74 9.84 2.77
N ALA A 62 -3.17 10.51 3.77
CA ALA A 62 -3.05 9.98 5.13
C ALA A 62 -4.39 9.41 5.65
N GLY A 63 -4.34 8.21 6.25
CA GLY A 63 -5.51 7.47 6.73
C GLY A 63 -6.14 6.54 5.68
N ASP A 64 -5.77 6.66 4.40
CA ASP A 64 -6.24 5.73 3.39
C ASP A 64 -5.54 4.38 3.49
N PHE A 65 -6.32 3.32 3.26
CA PHE A 65 -5.84 1.96 3.14
C PHE A 65 -6.22 1.38 1.77
N VAL A 66 -5.26 0.72 1.15
CA VAL A 66 -5.44 0.02 -0.12
C VAL A 66 -5.04 -1.43 0.04
N LEU A 67 -5.88 -2.32 -0.47
CA LEU A 67 -5.56 -3.73 -0.71
C LEU A 67 -5.54 -3.96 -2.22
N ILE A 68 -4.51 -4.62 -2.73
CA ILE A 68 -4.35 -4.99 -4.14
C ILE A 68 -4.28 -6.52 -4.21
N PRO A 69 -5.41 -7.18 -4.51
CA PRO A 69 -5.46 -8.64 -4.62
C PRO A 69 -4.86 -9.11 -5.97
N ALA A 70 -3.68 -9.73 -5.92
CA ALA A 70 -3.00 -10.43 -7.02
C ALA A 70 -2.58 -9.60 -8.26
N VAL A 71 -1.47 -10.03 -8.91
CA VAL A 71 -0.85 -9.78 -10.27
C VAL A 71 -1.02 -8.44 -11.00
N ALA A 72 -1.84 -7.50 -10.52
CA ALA A 72 -1.98 -6.18 -11.11
C ALA A 72 -0.70 -5.40 -10.83
N ALA A 73 0.06 -5.19 -11.90
CA ALA A 73 1.19 -4.30 -11.81
C ALA A 73 0.68 -2.89 -11.50
N PHE A 74 1.21 -2.28 -10.45
CA PHE A 74 0.80 -0.96 -9.99
C PHE A 74 2.00 -0.03 -9.89
N THR A 75 1.72 1.26 -10.04
CA THR A 75 2.71 2.32 -9.89
C THR A 75 2.29 3.22 -8.74
N LEU A 76 3.21 3.43 -7.79
CA LEU A 76 3.06 4.46 -6.77
C LEU A 76 4.03 5.61 -7.09
N SER A 77 3.56 6.85 -7.06
CA SER A 77 4.38 8.02 -7.37
C SER A 77 4.08 9.24 -6.52
N SER A 78 5.03 10.17 -6.46
CA SER A 78 4.84 11.48 -5.84
C SER A 78 3.80 12.31 -6.62
N LEU A 79 3.09 13.19 -5.92
CA LEU A 79 2.11 14.10 -6.53
C LEU A 79 2.68 15.49 -6.79
N ASP A 80 3.41 16.04 -5.81
CA ASP A 80 3.94 17.39 -5.87
C ASP A 80 5.35 17.44 -5.27
N PRO A 81 6.40 17.59 -6.10
CA PRO A 81 6.34 17.55 -7.56
C PRO A 81 6.03 16.12 -8.09
N PRO A 82 5.33 15.99 -9.22
CA PRO A 82 5.19 14.70 -9.88
C PRO A 82 6.56 14.22 -10.39
N PRO A 83 6.79 12.90 -10.50
CA PRO A 83 8.07 12.39 -10.97
C PRO A 83 8.31 12.79 -12.44
N PRO A 84 9.53 13.20 -12.82
CA PRO A 84 9.86 13.49 -14.21
C PRO A 84 9.71 12.23 -15.09
N PRO A 85 9.46 12.40 -16.41
CA PRO A 85 9.36 11.27 -17.33
C PRO A 85 10.59 10.36 -17.26
N GLY A 86 10.35 9.04 -17.23
CA GLY A 86 11.42 8.03 -17.19
C GLY A 86 12.03 7.76 -15.80
N LEU A 87 11.67 8.53 -14.76
CA LEU A 87 12.10 8.20 -13.40
C LEU A 87 11.46 6.88 -12.95
N ASN A 88 12.29 5.97 -12.44
CA ASN A 88 11.86 4.79 -11.70
C ASN A 88 12.81 4.59 -10.52
N SER A 89 12.30 4.85 -9.33
CA SER A 89 12.99 4.77 -8.05
C SER A 89 13.05 3.32 -7.58
N ARG A 90 14.22 2.89 -7.12
CA ARG A 90 14.39 1.58 -6.49
C ARG A 90 14.21 1.72 -4.98
N PRO A 91 13.24 1.02 -4.36
CA PRO A 91 13.13 0.98 -2.91
C PRO A 91 14.36 0.30 -2.30
N VAL A 92 14.93 0.88 -1.24
CA VAL A 92 16.11 0.35 -0.54
C VAL A 92 15.71 0.03 0.90
N LEU A 93 15.87 -1.23 1.32
CA LEU A 93 15.73 -1.59 2.73
C LEU A 93 17.01 -1.20 3.47
N CYS A 94 16.89 -0.30 4.43
CA CYS A 94 17.99 0.16 5.26
C CYS A 94 18.18 -0.71 6.50
N GLU A 95 19.30 -0.51 7.21
CA GLU A 95 19.66 -1.29 8.42
C GLU A 95 18.69 -1.09 9.58
N ASP A 96 18.02 0.06 9.63
CA ASP A 96 16.95 0.37 10.59
C ASP A 96 15.61 -0.32 10.26
N GLY A 97 15.56 -1.11 9.18
CA GLY A 97 14.36 -1.83 8.75
C GLY A 97 13.38 -0.97 7.94
N ILE A 98 13.67 0.31 7.72
CA ILE A 98 12.84 1.22 6.94
C ILE A 98 13.19 1.11 5.45
N VAL A 99 12.18 0.99 4.61
CA VAL A 99 12.32 1.05 3.15
C VAL A 99 12.35 2.52 2.72
N ARG A 100 13.45 2.99 2.13
CA ARG A 100 13.57 4.36 1.61
C ARG A 100 13.41 4.41 0.10
N ILE A 101 12.68 5.41 -0.38
CA ILE A 101 12.35 5.64 -1.79
C ILE A 101 12.67 7.10 -2.13
N GLY A 102 13.40 7.33 -3.22
CA GLY A 102 13.83 8.69 -3.59
C GLY A 102 15.16 9.08 -2.93
N PRO A 103 15.46 10.39 -2.85
CA PRO A 103 16.73 10.89 -2.31
C PRO A 103 16.92 10.53 -0.82
N PRO A 104 18.06 9.94 -0.42
CA PRO A 104 18.26 9.40 0.93
C PRO A 104 18.47 10.45 2.03
N ALA A 105 18.75 11.71 1.68
CA ALA A 105 19.10 12.78 2.63
C ALA A 105 17.94 13.72 2.97
N GLU A 106 16.75 13.46 2.43
CA GLU A 106 15.58 14.33 2.61
C GLU A 106 14.60 13.72 3.64
N PRO A 107 13.94 14.56 4.47
CA PRO A 107 12.90 14.10 5.36
C PRO A 107 11.78 13.43 4.56
N ALA A 108 11.17 12.39 5.13
CA ALA A 108 10.09 11.66 4.48
C ALA A 108 8.88 12.59 4.29
N GLU A 109 8.48 12.81 3.04
CA GLU A 109 7.27 13.54 2.67
C GLU A 109 6.05 12.62 2.66
N VAL A 110 6.27 11.34 2.40
CA VAL A 110 5.27 10.27 2.42
C VAL A 110 5.75 9.15 3.32
N GLN A 111 4.90 8.73 4.25
CA GLN A 111 5.14 7.56 5.10
C GLN A 111 4.01 6.55 4.91
N GLN A 112 4.39 5.28 4.77
CA GLN A 112 3.46 4.20 4.51
C GLN A 112 3.81 2.98 5.34
N LEU A 113 2.78 2.26 5.79
CA LEU A 113 2.93 0.89 6.26
C LEU A 113 2.53 -0.04 5.12
N ILE A 114 3.46 -0.85 4.66
CA ILE A 114 3.24 -1.76 3.53
C ILE A 114 3.51 -3.20 3.93
N GLY A 115 2.86 -4.14 3.26
CA GLY A 115 3.12 -5.55 3.48
C GLY A 115 2.29 -6.46 2.60
N HIS A 116 2.35 -7.75 2.90
CA HIS A 116 1.58 -8.78 2.22
C HIS A 116 0.65 -9.47 3.21
N CYS A 117 -0.56 -9.80 2.75
CA CYS A 117 -1.50 -10.59 3.51
C CYS A 117 -1.23 -12.08 3.29
N SER A 118 -1.30 -12.85 4.38
CA SER A 118 -1.47 -14.30 4.32
C SER A 118 -2.91 -14.65 4.71
N PHE A 119 -3.40 -15.77 4.19
CA PHE A 119 -4.77 -16.22 4.40
C PHE A 119 -4.79 -17.61 5.02
N ALA A 120 -5.62 -17.79 6.05
CA ALA A 120 -5.77 -19.08 6.72
C ALA A 120 -6.91 -19.94 6.12
N SER A 121 -7.62 -19.43 5.12
CA SER A 121 -8.69 -20.16 4.45
C SER A 121 -8.14 -21.25 3.53
N PRO A 122 -8.68 -22.47 3.54
CA PRO A 122 -8.33 -23.50 2.57
C PRO A 122 -8.74 -23.10 1.14
N ASP A 123 -9.76 -22.25 1.00
CA ASP A 123 -10.30 -21.76 -0.27
C ASP A 123 -9.75 -20.37 -0.64
N ALA A 124 -8.58 -19.99 -0.10
CA ALA A 124 -8.04 -18.64 -0.24
C ALA A 124 -7.89 -18.20 -1.70
N GLU A 125 -7.43 -19.08 -2.59
CA GLU A 125 -7.25 -18.77 -4.02
C GLU A 125 -8.58 -18.36 -4.67
N LEU A 126 -9.65 -19.14 -4.45
CA LEU A 126 -10.99 -18.83 -4.95
C LEU A 126 -11.50 -17.52 -4.34
N LEU A 127 -11.41 -17.37 -3.02
CA LEU A 127 -11.92 -16.18 -2.34
C LEU A 127 -11.18 -14.90 -2.76
N VAL A 128 -9.86 -14.97 -3.00
CA VAL A 128 -9.07 -13.86 -3.55
C VAL A 128 -9.53 -13.54 -4.97
N SER A 129 -9.86 -14.54 -5.80
CA SER A 129 -10.35 -14.32 -7.18
C SER A 129 -11.72 -13.60 -7.24
N LEU A 130 -12.46 -13.58 -6.13
CA LEU A 130 -13.74 -12.88 -6.01
C LEU A 130 -13.58 -11.43 -5.53
N LEU A 131 -12.38 -11.05 -5.07
CA LEU A 131 -12.11 -9.67 -4.69
C LEU A 131 -12.03 -8.79 -5.95
N PRO A 132 -12.41 -7.50 -5.84
CA PRO A 132 -12.10 -6.55 -6.90
C PRO A 132 -10.59 -6.39 -7.06
N ASP A 133 -10.13 -5.92 -8.22
CA ASP A 133 -8.68 -5.69 -8.47
C ASP A 133 -8.01 -4.74 -7.47
N MET A 134 -8.82 -3.97 -6.73
CA MET A 134 -8.38 -3.10 -5.66
C MET A 134 -9.53 -2.83 -4.69
N VAL A 135 -9.24 -2.88 -3.39
CA VAL A 135 -10.12 -2.39 -2.33
C VAL A 135 -9.51 -1.13 -1.75
N VAL A 136 -10.31 -0.08 -1.60
CA VAL A 136 -9.88 1.19 -1.03
C VAL A 136 -10.80 1.56 0.11
N VAL A 137 -10.20 1.79 1.28
CA VAL A 137 -10.88 2.32 2.46
C VAL A 137 -10.35 3.72 2.68
N ARG A 138 -11.26 4.71 2.69
CA ARG A 138 -10.91 6.13 2.76
C ARG A 138 -11.02 6.66 4.17
N GLY A 139 -9.95 7.31 4.65
CA GLY A 139 -9.94 8.13 5.87
C GLY A 139 -10.72 7.56 7.07
N GLU A 140 -10.62 6.26 7.32
CA GLU A 140 -11.39 5.64 8.40
C GLU A 140 -10.68 5.90 9.74
N ASP A 141 -11.45 6.34 10.75
CA ASP A 141 -10.91 6.87 12.01
C ASP A 141 -10.09 5.84 12.79
N ARG A 142 -10.50 4.56 12.77
CA ARG A 142 -9.78 3.48 13.46
C ARG A 142 -8.47 3.15 12.75
N LEU A 143 -8.45 3.10 11.42
CA LEU A 143 -7.21 2.94 10.64
C LEU A 143 -6.28 4.12 10.85
N THR A 144 -6.82 5.34 10.93
CA THR A 144 -6.07 6.55 11.24
C THR A 144 -5.46 6.51 12.64
N ALA A 145 -6.21 6.02 13.64
CA ALA A 145 -5.70 5.85 15.00
C ALA A 145 -4.60 4.76 15.08
N LEU A 146 -4.77 3.65 14.36
CA LEU A 146 -3.74 2.61 14.26
C LEU A 146 -2.48 3.13 13.54
N ALA A 147 -2.64 3.89 12.46
CA ALA A 147 -1.55 4.54 11.75
C ALA A 147 -0.76 5.49 12.68
N ALA A 148 -1.44 6.21 13.55
CA ALA A 148 -0.80 7.09 14.53
C ALA A 148 0.04 6.31 15.55
N LEU A 149 -0.49 5.22 16.10
CA LEU A 149 0.26 4.37 17.03
C LEU A 149 1.51 3.76 16.39
N VAL A 150 1.41 3.27 15.15
CA VAL A 150 2.54 2.69 14.41
C VAL A 150 3.62 3.73 14.14
N ARG A 151 3.24 4.98 13.85
CA ARG A 151 4.19 6.08 13.62
C ARG A 151 4.93 6.47 14.91
N ASP A 152 4.24 6.46 16.05
CA ASP A 152 4.81 6.92 17.33
C ASP A 152 5.77 5.89 17.97
N GLU A 153 5.77 4.63 17.49
CA GLU A 153 6.69 3.55 17.93
C GLU A 153 7.99 3.45 17.10
N ALA A 154 8.12 4.24 16.02
CA ALA A 154 9.27 4.24 15.11
C ALA A 154 10.20 5.45 15.34
#